data_AF-A0A7X3Y7R9-F1
#
_entry.id   AF-A0A7X3Y7R9-F1
#
_cell.length_a   1.000
_cell.length_b   1.000
_cell.length_c   1.000
_cell.angle_alpha   90.00
_cell.angle_beta   90.00
_cell.angle_gamma   90.00
#
_symmetry.space_group_name_H-M   'P 1'
#
loop_
_entity.id
_entity.type
_entity.pdbx_description
1 polymer ?
#
loop_
_entity_poly.entity_id
_entity_poly.type
_entity_poly.pdbx_seq_one_letter_code
_entity_poly.pdbx_strand_id
1 'polypeptide(L)'
;MTSATFDTLAARKALTDAGADDALADAIVGVARDAVTEGVATKADIARIETELARLEARMTIRLYTAIAALAAFTAALKLI
;
A
#
# COMPACT_ATOMS: atom_id res chain seq x y z
N MET A 1 -0.03 11.59 9.09
CA MET A 1 1.33 11.19 8.70
C MET A 1 2.17 12.43 8.59
N THR A 2 3.15 12.61 9.46
CA THR A 2 4.15 13.69 9.36
C THR A 2 5.09 13.34 8.22
N SER A 3 5.03 14.07 7.10
CA SER A 3 6.05 13.93 6.05
C SER A 3 7.36 14.44 6.62
N ALA A 4 8.31 13.55 6.86
CA ALA A 4 9.66 13.96 7.18
C ALA A 4 10.27 14.60 5.92
N THR A 5 10.52 15.91 5.96
CA THR A 5 11.23 16.60 4.87
C THR A 5 12.70 16.19 4.93
N PHE A 6 13.15 15.40 3.96
CA PHE A 6 14.56 15.03 3.83
C PHE A 6 15.32 16.15 3.08
N ASP A 7 16.21 16.84 3.79
CA ASP A 7 17.05 17.90 3.21
C ASP A 7 18.23 17.27 2.44
N THR A 8 18.02 17.06 1.15
CA THR A 8 19.01 16.47 0.24
C THR A 8 20.27 17.32 0.13
N LEU A 9 20.17 18.65 0.29
CA LEU A 9 21.30 19.55 0.15
C LEU A 9 22.21 19.50 1.38
N ALA A 10 21.64 19.50 2.58
CA ALA A 10 22.39 19.29 3.81
C ALA A 10 23.03 17.90 3.87
N ALA A 11 22.30 16.86 3.45
CA ALA A 11 22.81 15.49 3.41
C ALA A 11 23.97 15.32 2.42
N ARG A 12 23.85 15.86 1.20
CA ARG A 12 24.94 15.85 0.21
C ARG A 12 26.16 16.57 0.75
N LYS A 13 25.97 17.76 1.32
CA LYS A 13 27.06 18.58 1.88
C LYS A 13 27.82 17.81 2.96
N ALA A 14 27.11 17.16 3.87
CA ALA A 14 27.74 16.35 4.92
C ALA A 14 28.57 15.18 4.35
N LEU A 15 28.12 14.55 3.27
CA LEU A 15 28.84 13.45 2.61
C LEU A 15 30.10 13.95 1.89
N THR A 16 30.00 15.07 1.18
CA THR A 16 31.18 15.70 0.55
C THR A 16 32.17 16.22 1.60
N ASP A 17 31.70 16.80 2.70
CA ASP A 17 32.54 17.25 3.81
C ASP A 17 33.25 16.06 4.50
N ALA A 18 32.63 14.87 4.47
CA ALA A 18 33.22 13.61 4.93
C ALA A 18 34.17 12.96 3.92
N GLY A 19 34.39 13.58 2.75
CA GLY A 19 35.32 13.12 1.73
C GLY A 19 34.72 12.16 0.69
N ALA A 20 33.39 12.02 0.63
CA ALA A 20 32.76 11.36 -0.50
C ALA A 20 32.95 12.19 -1.78
N ASP A 21 33.20 11.53 -2.91
CA ASP A 21 33.15 12.22 -4.19
C ASP A 21 31.69 12.62 -4.52
N ASP A 22 31.54 13.63 -5.38
CA ASP A 22 30.23 14.18 -5.73
C ASP A 22 29.26 13.13 -6.29
N ALA A 23 29.76 12.16 -7.07
CA ALA A 23 28.90 11.15 -7.68
C ALA A 23 28.40 10.14 -6.64
N LEU A 24 29.26 9.75 -5.68
CA LEU A 24 28.86 8.90 -4.56
C LEU A 24 27.91 9.62 -3.61
N ALA A 25 28.16 10.90 -3.31
CA ALA A 25 27.29 11.70 -2.47
C ALA A 25 25.89 11.84 -3.09
N ASP A 26 25.81 12.12 -4.39
CA ASP A 26 24.54 12.21 -5.12
C ASP A 26 23.81 10.86 -5.18
N ALA A 27 24.52 9.74 -5.36
CA ALA A 27 23.93 8.40 -5.35
C ALA A 27 23.32 8.03 -3.99
N ILE A 28 24.04 8.29 -2.89
CA ILE A 28 23.58 8.00 -1.53
C ILE A 28 22.35 8.86 -1.19
N VAL A 29 22.40 10.16 -1.52
CA VAL A 29 21.28 11.08 -1.28
C VAL A 29 20.06 10.72 -2.12
N GLY A 30 20.26 10.26 -3.35
CA GLY A 30 19.19 9.75 -4.21
C GLY A 30 18.44 8.58 -3.57
N VAL A 31 19.18 7.54 -3.15
CA VAL A 31 18.57 6.37 -2.49
C VAL A 31 17.88 6.74 -1.18
N ALA A 32 18.49 7.61 -0.38
CA ALA A 32 17.90 8.05 0.89
C ALA A 32 16.64 8.90 0.67
N ARG A 33 16.64 9.78 -0.33
CA ARG A 33 15.46 10.55 -0.74
C ARG A 33 14.36 9.60 -1.16
N ASP A 34 14.63 8.68 -2.08
CA ASP A 34 13.63 7.75 -2.61
C ASP A 34 13.01 6.92 -1.48
N ALA A 35 13.81 6.42 -0.55
CA ALA A 35 13.33 5.69 0.62
C ALA A 35 12.42 6.52 1.56
N VAL A 36 12.58 7.84 1.59
CA VAL A 36 11.78 8.75 2.44
C VAL A 36 10.56 9.32 1.69
N THR A 37 10.69 9.63 0.40
CA THR A 37 9.62 10.25 -0.41
C THR A 37 8.71 9.25 -1.10
N GLU A 38 9.26 8.16 -1.61
CA GLU A 38 8.42 7.01 -1.97
C GLU A 38 8.21 6.27 -0.66
N GLY A 39 7.02 6.34 -0.09
CA GLY A 39 6.66 5.50 1.04
C GLY A 39 6.80 4.05 0.60
N VAL A 40 8.00 3.48 0.77
CA VAL A 40 8.33 2.13 0.36
C VAL A 40 7.33 1.24 1.09
N ALA A 41 6.34 0.72 0.37
CA ALA A 41 5.38 -0.20 0.93
C ALA A 41 6.18 -1.35 1.53
N THR A 42 6.24 -1.40 2.86
CA THR A 42 7.03 -2.41 3.52
C THR A 42 6.40 -3.77 3.22
N LYS A 43 7.15 -4.87 3.32
CA LYS A 43 6.56 -6.21 3.19
C LYS A 43 5.35 -6.40 4.13
N ALA A 44 5.34 -5.71 5.27
CA ALA A 44 4.21 -5.67 6.19
C ALA A 44 3.00 -4.90 5.64
N ASP A 45 3.21 -3.78 4.96
CA ASP A 45 2.13 -3.05 4.28
C ASP A 45 1.52 -3.86 3.15
N ILE A 46 2.35 -4.56 2.37
CA ILE A 46 1.88 -5.48 1.31
C ILE A 46 1.04 -6.61 1.92
N ALA A 47 1.55 -7.29 2.95
CA ALA A 47 0.81 -8.36 3.63
C ALA A 47 -0.51 -7.88 4.23
N ARG A 48 -0.55 -6.64 4.75
CA ARG A 48 -1.80 -6.01 5.23
C ARG A 48 -2.79 -5.80 4.08
N ILE A 49 -2.34 -5.25 2.96
CA ILE A 49 -3.18 -5.00 1.79
C ILE A 49 -3.72 -6.33 1.23
N GLU A 50 -2.88 -7.36 1.08
CA GLU A 50 -3.30 -8.69 0.63
C GLU A 50 -4.37 -9.29 1.56
N THR A 51 -4.19 -9.13 2.87
CA THR A 51 -5.17 -9.60 3.86
C THR A 51 -6.50 -8.85 3.75
N GLU A 52 -6.45 -7.52 3.56
CA GLU A 52 -7.65 -6.71 3.38
C GLU A 52 -8.38 -7.05 2.07
N LEU A 53 -7.62 -7.33 1.01
CA LEU A 53 -8.14 -7.75 -0.28
C LEU A 53 -8.85 -9.11 -0.17
N ALA A 54 -8.21 -10.10 0.44
CA ALA A 54 -8.82 -11.41 0.68
C ALA A 54 -10.11 -11.32 1.51
N ARG A 55 -10.14 -10.44 2.53
CA ARG A 55 -11.36 -10.17 3.32
C ARG A 55 -12.44 -9.48 2.50
N LEU A 56 -12.08 -8.60 1.57
CA LEU A 56 -13.04 -7.94 0.70
C LEU A 56 -13.67 -8.93 -0.28
N GLU A 57 -12.85 -9.78 -0.91
CA GLU A 57 -13.31 -10.86 -1.80
C GLU A 57 -14.26 -11.83 -1.10
N ALA A 58 -13.91 -12.26 0.13
CA ALA A 58 -14.78 -13.12 0.93
C ALA A 58 -16.12 -12.45 1.23
N ARG A 59 -16.13 -11.16 1.59
CA ARG A 59 -17.37 -10.41 1.85
C ARG A 59 -18.22 -10.25 0.59
N MET A 60 -17.61 -9.99 -0.56
CA MET A 60 -18.32 -9.89 -1.83
C MET A 60 -18.94 -11.23 -2.22
N THR A 61 -18.17 -12.32 -2.07
CA THR A 61 -18.65 -13.68 -2.34
C THR A 61 -19.85 -14.03 -1.48
N ILE A 62 -19.78 -13.81 -0.17
CA ILE A 62 -20.91 -14.06 0.74
C ILE A 62 -22.13 -13.22 0.34
N ARG A 63 -21.95 -11.92 0.07
CA ARG A 63 -23.05 -11.04 -0.34
C ARG A 63 -23.72 -11.55 -1.62
N LEU A 64 -22.94 -11.98 -2.61
CA LEU A 64 -23.46 -12.49 -3.86
C LEU A 64 -24.29 -13.76 -3.65
N TYR A 65 -23.77 -14.74 -2.90
CA TYR A 65 -24.50 -15.96 -2.59
C TYR A 65 -25.77 -15.70 -1.78
N THR A 66 -25.72 -14.79 -0.80
CA THR A 66 -26.92 -14.42 -0.02
C THR A 66 -27.98 -13.75 -0.88
N ALA A 67 -27.59 -12.89 -1.84
CA ALA A 67 -28.52 -12.25 -2.76
C ALA A 67 -29.18 -13.27 -3.71
N ILE A 68 -28.39 -14.21 -4.25
CA ILE A 68 -28.92 -15.29 -5.10
C ILE A 68 -29.88 -16.18 -4.31
N ALA A 69 -29.53 -16.56 -3.08
CA ALA A 69 -30.39 -17.37 -2.23
C ALA A 69 -31.71 -16.65 -1.88
N ALA A 70 -31.65 -15.35 -1.58
CA ALA A 70 -32.84 -14.55 -1.32
C ALA A 70 -33.76 -14.47 -2.55
N LEU A 71 -33.20 -14.29 -3.74
CA LEU A 71 -33.96 -14.29 -4.99
C LEU A 71 -34.62 -15.65 -5.24
N ALA A 72 -33.88 -16.75 -5.07
CA ALA A 72 -34.42 -18.09 -5.21
C ALA A 72 -35.57 -18.35 -4.23
N ALA A 73 -35.40 -17.99 -2.96
CA ALA A 73 -36.45 -18.11 -1.94
C ALA A 73 -37.68 -17.28 -2.28
N PHE A 74 -37.50 -16.05 -2.77
CA PHE A 74 -38.60 -15.19 -3.21
C PHE A 74 -39.39 -15.82 -4.37
N THR A 75 -38.69 -16.35 -5.39
CA THR A 75 -39.36 -17.01 -6.53
C THR A 75 -40.09 -18.29 -6.12
N ALA A 76 -39.59 -19.04 -5.14
CA ALA A 76 -40.25 -20.23 -4.61
C ALA A 76 -41.51 -19.87 -3.82
N ALA A 77 -41.45 -18.82 -2.99
CA ALA A 77 -42.61 -18.33 -2.24
C ALA A 77 -43.74 -17.85 -3.18
N LEU A 78 -43.39 -17.19 -4.29
CA LEU A 78 -44.36 -16.71 -5.28
C LEU A 78 -45.06 -17.84 -6.05
N LYS A 79 -44.46 -19.04 -6.11
CA LYS A 79 -45.10 -20.24 -6.70
C LYS A 79 -46.04 -20.97 -5.75
N LEU A 80 -46.02 -20.64 -4.45
CA LEU A 80 -46.82 -21.28 -3.41
C LEU A 80 -48.13 -20.54 -3.09
N ILE A 81 -48.28 -19.32 -3.61
CA ILE A 81 -49.48 -18.46 -3.51
C ILE A 81 -50.19 -18.50 -4.86
#